data_AF-A0A6B3FB47-F1
#
_entry.id   AF-A0A6B3FB47-F1
#
_cell.length_a   1.000
_cell.length_b   1.000
_cell.length_c   1.000
_cell.angle_alpha   90.00
_cell.angle_beta   90.00
_cell.angle_gamma   90.00
#
_symmetry.space_group_name_H-M   'P 1'
#
loop_
_entity.id
_entity.type
_entity.pdbx_description
1 polymer ?
#
loop_
_entity_poly.entity_id
_entity_poly.type
_entity_poly.pdbx_seq_one_letter_code
_entity_poly.pdbx_strand_id
1 'polypeptide(L)'
;RYAAARISAFSTGNVYPLVPTASAGSVESDPVGPVGEYAMSCLGRERVFTHHAHEHGLRLALIRLNYAVDLRYGVLADIAAAVRA
;
A
#
# COMPACT_ATOMS: atom_id res chain seq x y z
N ARG A 1 -19.35 -15.16 -10.59
CA ARG A 1 -18.44 -14.69 -11.67
C ARG A 1 -16.98 -14.62 -11.23
N TYR A 2 -16.64 -14.01 -10.08
CA TYR A 2 -15.24 -13.82 -9.67
C TYR A 2 -14.69 -14.82 -8.64
N ALA A 3 -15.50 -15.78 -8.18
CA ALA A 3 -15.11 -16.73 -7.13
C ALA A 3 -13.86 -17.59 -7.47
N ALA A 4 -13.53 -17.76 -8.75
CA ALA A 4 -12.34 -18.49 -9.21
C ALA A 4 -11.29 -17.58 -9.88
N ALA A 5 -11.42 -16.25 -9.77
CA ALA A 5 -10.47 -15.32 -10.37
C ALA A 5 -9.10 -15.38 -9.67
N ARG A 6 -8.09 -14.79 -10.29
CA ARG A 6 -6.82 -14.48 -9.65
C ARG A 6 -6.74 -12.96 -9.54
N ILE A 7 -6.60 -12.44 -8.33
CA ILE A 7 -6.76 -11.01 -8.07
C ILE A 7 -5.45 -10.44 -7.54
N SER A 8 -5.02 -9.32 -8.13
CA SER A 8 -4.02 -8.43 -7.55
C SER A 8 -4.73 -7.16 -7.12
N ALA A 9 -4.83 -6.92 -5.82
CA ALA A 9 -5.54 -5.78 -5.26
C ALA A 9 -4.52 -4.76 -4.72
N PHE A 10 -4.58 -3.55 -5.27
CA PHE A 10 -3.74 -2.44 -4.84
C PHE A 10 -4.31 -1.78 -3.58
N SER A 11 -3.41 -1.56 -2.64
CA SER A 11 -3.65 -0.86 -1.39
C SER A 11 -2.55 0.17 -1.15
N THR A 12 -2.42 0.65 0.07
CA THR A 12 -1.49 1.69 0.47
C THR A 12 -0.71 1.25 1.71
N GLY A 13 0.54 1.69 1.87
CA GLY A 13 1.24 1.52 3.13
C GLY A 13 0.72 2.44 4.25
N ASN A 14 -0.18 3.39 3.97
CA ASN A 14 -0.86 4.19 5.00
C ASN A 14 -1.77 3.36 5.92
N VAL A 15 -1.94 2.06 5.68
CA VAL A 15 -2.60 1.14 6.63
C VAL A 15 -1.72 0.84 7.84
N TYR A 16 -0.41 1.09 7.77
CA TYR A 16 0.50 1.03 8.91
C TYR A 16 0.44 2.34 9.71
N PRO A 17 0.79 2.30 11.01
CA PRO A 17 0.94 3.53 11.79
C PRO A 17 2.10 4.39 11.29
N LEU A 18 2.13 5.64 11.74
CA LEU A 18 3.30 6.50 11.55
C LEU A 18 4.49 5.91 12.31
N VAL A 19 5.65 5.88 11.64
CA VAL A 19 6.93 5.43 12.21
C VAL A 19 7.94 6.58 12.21
N PRO A 20 8.96 6.55 13.08
CA PRO A 20 10.01 7.56 13.07
C PRO A 20 10.69 7.69 11.71
N THR A 21 11.04 8.90 11.31
CA THR A 21 11.69 9.18 10.01
C THR A 21 13.07 8.56 9.86
N ALA A 22 13.75 8.27 10.97
CA ALA A 22 15.03 7.57 11.00
C ALA A 22 14.90 6.03 10.94
N SER A 23 13.68 5.49 10.91
CA SER A 23 13.45 4.05 10.76
C SER A 23 13.54 3.61 9.29
N ALA A 24 13.59 2.29 9.07
CA ALA A 24 13.54 1.71 7.73
C ALA A 24 12.11 1.68 7.13
N GLY A 25 11.10 2.19 7.83
CA GLY A 25 9.69 2.02 7.46
C GLY A 25 9.07 0.74 8.02
N SER A 26 7.77 0.55 7.76
CA SER A 26 7.03 -0.65 8.14
C SER A 26 7.21 -1.80 7.14
N VAL A 27 7.09 -3.03 7.62
CA VAL A 27 7.09 -4.28 6.84
C VAL A 27 5.74 -4.98 6.90
N GLU A 28 5.51 -5.98 6.05
CA GLU A 28 4.22 -6.68 5.90
C GLU A 28 3.76 -7.43 7.14
N SER A 29 4.68 -7.80 8.04
CA SER A 29 4.37 -8.41 9.32
C SER A 29 3.93 -7.43 10.41
N ASP A 30 4.08 -6.12 10.17
CA ASP A 30 3.73 -5.13 11.18
C ASP A 30 2.22 -5.03 11.38
N PRO A 31 1.76 -4.74 12.61
CA PRO A 31 0.34 -4.52 12.86
C PRO A 31 -0.15 -3.29 12.09
N VAL A 32 -1.38 -3.39 11.59
CA VAL A 32 -2.05 -2.25 10.95
C VAL A 32 -2.44 -1.20 12.00
N GLY A 33 -2.35 0.06 11.63
CA GLY A 33 -2.66 1.22 12.47
C GLY A 33 -3.07 2.43 11.62
N PRO A 34 -4.11 2.30 10.78
CA PRO A 34 -4.50 3.35 9.83
C PRO A 34 -4.90 4.64 10.55
N VAL A 35 -4.47 5.78 9.99
CA VAL A 35 -4.86 7.12 10.48
C VAL A 35 -5.74 7.81 9.43
N GLY A 36 -6.96 8.15 9.82
CA GLY A 36 -7.93 8.85 8.99
C GLY A 36 -8.71 7.96 8.01
N GLU A 37 -9.72 8.57 7.39
CA GLU A 37 -10.74 7.87 6.59
C GLU A 37 -10.17 7.15 5.36
N TYR A 38 -9.19 7.76 4.69
CA TYR A 38 -8.58 7.16 3.49
C TYR A 38 -7.88 5.83 3.82
N ALA A 39 -7.07 5.81 4.88
CA ALA A 39 -6.35 4.61 5.32
C ALA A 39 -7.32 3.54 5.83
N MET A 40 -8.35 3.95 6.59
CA MET A 40 -9.41 3.07 7.06
C MET A 40 -10.19 2.44 5.91
N SER A 41 -10.53 3.20 4.88
CA SER A 41 -11.20 2.70 3.67
C SER A 41 -10.35 1.65 2.94
N CYS A 42 -9.04 1.89 2.81
CA CYS A 42 -8.13 0.93 2.20
C CYS A 42 -8.02 -0.35 3.03
N LEU A 43 -7.87 -0.25 4.36
CA LEU A 43 -7.85 -1.42 5.24
C LEU A 43 -9.17 -2.21 5.19
N GLY A 44 -10.31 -1.51 5.11
CA GLY A 44 -11.62 -2.12 4.90
C GLY A 44 -11.66 -2.94 3.61
N ARG A 45 -11.16 -2.38 2.51
CA ARG A 45 -11.03 -3.10 1.23
C ARG A 45 -10.15 -4.34 1.37
N GLU A 46 -8.98 -4.22 1.98
CA GLU A 46 -8.09 -5.37 2.21
C GLU A 46 -8.82 -6.51 2.95
N ARG A 47 -9.54 -6.18 4.03
CA ARG A 47 -10.28 -7.17 4.82
C ARG A 47 -11.37 -7.87 4.02
N VAL A 48 -12.14 -7.13 3.21
CA VAL A 48 -13.19 -7.71 2.35
C VAL A 48 -12.60 -8.68 1.32
N PHE A 49 -11.53 -8.27 0.63
CA PHE A 49 -10.86 -9.13 -0.36
C PHE A 49 -10.24 -10.37 0.30
N THR A 50 -9.57 -10.21 1.43
CA THR A 50 -8.96 -11.30 2.18
C THR A 50 -10.02 -12.29 2.68
N HIS A 51 -11.11 -11.79 3.27
CA HIS A 51 -12.22 -12.63 3.72
C HIS A 51 -12.81 -13.45 2.56
N HIS A 52 -13.15 -12.81 1.45
CA HIS A 52 -13.66 -13.49 0.27
C HIS A 52 -12.66 -14.52 -0.30
N ALA A 53 -11.37 -14.20 -0.26
CA ALA A 53 -10.34 -15.11 -0.72
C ALA A 53 -10.22 -16.36 0.15
N HIS A 54 -10.34 -16.22 1.47
CA HIS A 54 -10.38 -17.35 2.39
C HIS A 54 -11.65 -18.18 2.23
N GLU A 55 -12.82 -17.56 2.12
CA GLU A 55 -14.09 -18.29 1.99
C GLU A 55 -14.18 -19.13 0.70
N HIS A 56 -13.58 -18.66 -0.39
CA HIS A 56 -13.70 -19.30 -1.70
C HIS A 56 -12.42 -19.94 -2.23
N GLY A 57 -11.31 -19.90 -1.48
CA GLY A 57 -10.01 -20.42 -1.94
C GLY A 57 -9.43 -19.65 -3.13
N LEU A 58 -9.74 -18.36 -3.26
CA LEU A 58 -9.28 -17.52 -4.35
C LEU A 58 -7.81 -17.12 -4.17
N ARG A 59 -7.06 -17.02 -5.27
CA ARG A 59 -5.68 -16.53 -5.25
C ARG A 59 -5.67 -15.00 -5.24
N LEU A 60 -5.36 -14.42 -4.09
CA LEU A 60 -5.25 -12.98 -3.88
C LEU A 60 -3.79 -12.59 -3.60
N ALA A 61 -3.32 -11.53 -4.26
CA ALA A 61 -2.13 -10.78 -3.87
C ALA A 61 -2.55 -9.36 -3.44
N LEU A 62 -2.27 -8.99 -2.19
CA LEU A 62 -2.39 -7.62 -1.71
C LEU A 62 -1.06 -6.90 -1.91
N ILE A 63 -1.08 -5.76 -2.59
CA ILE A 63 0.12 -4.97 -2.87
C ILE A 63 -0.09 -3.58 -2.26
N ARG A 64 0.61 -3.30 -1.16
CA ARG A 64 0.56 -2.03 -0.44
C ARG A 64 1.58 -1.06 -1.04
N LEU A 65 1.10 -0.02 -1.71
CA LEU A 65 1.95 0.96 -2.37
C LEU A 65 2.21 2.16 -1.45
N ASN A 66 3.44 2.62 -1.39
CA ASN A 66 3.81 3.89 -0.76
C ASN A 66 4.36 4.81 -1.84
N TYR A 67 3.85 6.05 -1.87
CA TYR A 67 4.31 7.15 -2.73
C TYR A 67 4.65 6.71 -4.17
N ALA A 68 3.68 6.81 -5.07
CA ALA A 68 3.96 6.65 -6.49
C ALA A 68 4.90 7.78 -6.94
N VAL A 69 6.18 7.48 -7.08
CA VAL A 69 7.21 8.42 -7.55
C VAL A 69 7.86 7.88 -8.81
N ASP A 70 7.97 8.74 -9.81
CA ASP A 70 8.70 8.49 -11.04
C ASP A 70 9.97 9.35 -11.00
N LEU A 71 11.13 8.80 -11.33
CA LEU A 71 12.40 9.54 -11.26
C LEU A 71 12.58 10.52 -12.43
N ARG A 72 11.68 10.52 -13.41
CA ARG A 72 11.73 11.40 -14.58
C ARG A 72 11.04 12.73 -14.35
N TYR A 73 10.20 12.86 -13.32
CA TYR A 73 9.45 14.08 -13.04
C TYR A 73 9.03 14.20 -11.57
N GLY A 74 8.69 15.41 -11.14
CA GLY A 74 8.22 15.70 -9.80
C GLY A 74 9.36 15.91 -8.80
N VAL A 75 9.01 15.96 -7.51
CA VAL A 75 9.86 16.53 -6.46
C VAL A 75 11.27 15.92 -6.41
N LEU A 76 11.42 14.60 -6.54
CA LEU A 76 12.75 13.98 -6.51
C LEU A 76 13.58 14.34 -7.75
N ALA A 77 12.95 14.39 -8.93
CA ALA A 77 13.62 14.80 -10.16
C ALA A 77 14.03 16.29 -10.09
N ASP A 78 13.14 17.15 -9.57
CA ASP A 78 13.39 18.59 -9.42
C ASP A 78 14.53 18.87 -8.44
N ILE A 79 14.55 18.19 -7.28
CA ILE A 79 15.65 18.30 -6.31
C ILE A 79 16.97 17.84 -6.94
N ALA A 80 16.98 16.70 -7.62
CA ALA A 80 18.19 16.18 -8.26
C ALA A 80 18.72 17.14 -9.34
N ALA A 81 17.84 17.73 -10.14
CA ALA A 81 18.21 18.73 -11.14
C ALA A 81 18.79 20.00 -10.50
N ALA A 82 18.19 20.48 -9.41
CA ALA A 82 18.65 21.68 -8.69
C ALA A 82 20.01 21.49 -8.01
N VAL A 83 20.29 20.31 -7.45
CA VAL A 83 21.55 20.01 -6.73
C VAL A 83 22.69 19.66 -7.70
N ARG A 84 22.39 19.13 -8.89
CA ARG A 84 23.41 18.80 -9.91
C ARG A 84 24.00 20.05 -10.59
N ALA A 85 23.25 21.15 -10.64
CA ALA A 85 23.66 22.41 -11.25
C ALA A 85 24.70 23.15 -10.40
#